data_AF-A0A535FEJ7-F1
#
_entry.id   AF-A0A535FEJ7-F1
#
_cell.length_a   1.000
_cell.length_b   1.000
_cell.length_c   1.000
_cell.angle_alpha   90.00
_cell.angle_beta   90.00
_cell.angle_gamma   90.00
#
_symmetry.space_group_name_H-M   'P 1'
#
loop_
_entity.id
_entity.type
_entity.pdbx_description
1 polymer ?
#
loop_
_entity_poly.entity_id
_entity_poly.type
_entity_poly.pdbx_seq_one_letter_code
_entity_poly.pdbx_strand_id
1 'polypeptide(L)'
;MDFVPFYSRYKNIAERETRTIKITANDLGVPRAEYVLLENYCTDKSCDCRKVMINVVEVNPPRRILATIGYGWESVEFYTKWMYGDEKIARSITGAYLELGGIQSQYAQH
;
A
#
# COMPACT_ATOMS: atom_id res chain seq x y z
N MET A 1 -11.65 6.37 -9.06
CA MET A 1 -10.26 6.75 -8.76
C MET A 1 -9.38 5.59 -9.19
N ASP A 2 -8.56 5.77 -10.22
CA ASP A 2 -7.70 4.70 -10.75
C ASP A 2 -6.28 4.83 -10.20
N PHE A 3 -5.73 3.71 -9.72
CA PHE A 3 -4.41 3.62 -9.13
C PHE A 3 -3.54 2.66 -9.93
N VAL A 4 -2.49 3.18 -10.54
CA VAL A 4 -1.61 2.38 -11.41
C VAL A 4 -0.28 2.10 -10.70
N PRO A 5 0.36 0.96 -11.00
CA PRO A 5 1.65 0.64 -10.43
C PRO A 5 2.75 1.63 -10.85
N PHE A 6 3.61 2.02 -9.93
CA PHE A 6 4.71 2.95 -10.18
C PHE A 6 5.65 2.49 -11.31
N TYR A 7 5.96 1.19 -11.34
CA TYR A 7 6.83 0.59 -12.36
C TYR A 7 6.25 0.72 -13.79
N SER A 8 4.94 0.91 -13.95
CA SER A 8 4.31 1.10 -15.26
C SER A 8 4.69 2.43 -15.91
N ARG A 9 5.10 3.42 -15.11
CA ARG A 9 5.52 4.76 -15.57
C ARG A 9 7.03 4.96 -15.46
N TYR A 10 7.64 4.43 -14.41
CA TYR A 10 9.06 4.68 -14.08
C TYR A 10 9.83 3.38 -13.85
N LYS A 11 9.84 2.51 -14.86
CA LYS A 11 10.43 1.15 -14.79
C LYS A 11 11.85 1.13 -14.21
N ASN A 12 12.76 1.96 -14.74
CA ASN A 12 14.17 1.96 -14.33
C ASN A 12 14.36 2.38 -12.86
N ILE A 13 13.49 3.25 -12.34
CA ILE A 13 13.54 3.67 -10.94
C ILE A 13 12.96 2.56 -10.07
N ALA A 14 11.80 2.02 -10.45
CA ALA A 14 11.18 0.91 -9.74
C ALA A 14 12.12 -0.30 -9.61
N GLU A 15 12.80 -0.71 -10.69
CA GLU A 15 13.77 -1.81 -10.67
C GLU A 15 14.92 -1.60 -9.68
N ARG A 16 15.32 -0.35 -9.42
CA ARG A 16 16.42 0.00 -8.52
C ARG A 16 15.99 0.21 -7.07
N GLU A 17 14.75 0.65 -6.86
CA GLU A 17 14.29 1.18 -5.57
C GLU A 17 13.22 0.34 -4.90
N THR A 18 12.54 -0.56 -5.65
CA THR A 18 11.58 -1.49 -5.07
C THR A 18 12.25 -2.34 -3.99
N ARG A 19 11.61 -2.39 -2.82
CA ARG A 19 12.11 -3.11 -1.66
C ARG A 19 11.51 -4.51 -1.61
N THR A 20 12.35 -5.47 -1.24
CA THR A 20 11.95 -6.84 -0.95
C THR A 20 12.20 -7.19 0.51
N ILE A 21 11.37 -8.07 1.03
CA ILE A 21 11.46 -8.61 2.39
C ILE A 21 11.50 -10.12 2.27
N LYS A 22 12.56 -10.74 2.79
CA LYS A 22 12.67 -12.20 2.83
C LYS A 22 12.36 -12.71 4.24
N ILE A 23 11.25 -13.42 4.37
CA ILE A 23 10.86 -14.05 5.63
C ILE A 23 11.39 -15.49 5.64
N THR A 24 12.26 -15.76 6.61
CA THR A 24 12.86 -17.09 6.83
C THR A 24 12.42 -17.74 8.12
N ALA A 25 11.68 -17.05 8.99
CA ALA A 25 11.17 -17.59 10.25
C ALA A 25 9.74 -18.14 10.08
N ASN A 26 9.33 -19.08 10.92
CA ASN A 26 8.00 -19.73 10.86
C ASN A 26 6.99 -19.15 11.88
N ASP A 27 7.45 -18.36 12.83
CA ASP A 27 6.72 -17.88 14.00
C ASP A 27 6.16 -16.46 13.85
N LEU A 28 6.29 -15.86 12.66
CA LEU A 28 5.80 -14.50 12.37
C LEU A 28 4.34 -14.45 11.90
N GLY A 29 3.63 -15.58 11.90
CA GLY A 29 2.23 -15.63 11.46
C GLY A 29 2.03 -15.43 9.94
N VAL A 30 3.11 -15.32 9.16
CA VAL A 30 3.11 -15.18 7.70
C VAL A 30 3.93 -16.29 7.05
N PRO A 31 3.66 -16.68 5.78
CA PRO A 31 4.45 -17.70 5.10
C PRO A 31 5.93 -17.35 5.00
N ARG A 32 6.77 -18.38 4.93
CA ARG A 32 8.16 -18.21 4.50
C ARG A 32 8.20 -17.95 3.01
N ALA A 33 8.47 -16.71 2.64
CA ALA A 33 8.63 -16.34 1.25
C ALA A 33 9.48 -15.07 1.12
N GLU A 34 9.78 -14.75 -0.13
CA GLU A 34 10.16 -13.39 -0.48
C GLU A 34 8.91 -12.60 -0.86
N TYR A 35 8.82 -11.40 -0.31
CA TYR A 35 7.77 -10.44 -0.54
C TYR A 35 8.35 -9.22 -1.23
N VAL A 36 7.60 -8.67 -2.18
CA VAL A 36 7.93 -7.40 -2.82
C VAL A 36 6.87 -6.36 -2.48
N LEU A 37 7.32 -5.14 -2.20
CA LEU A 37 6.44 -4.00 -1.91
C LEU A 37 6.24 -3.18 -3.18
N LEU A 38 5.07 -3.33 -3.82
CA LEU A 38 4.75 -2.66 -5.08
C LEU A 38 3.83 -1.46 -4.85
N GLU A 39 4.32 -0.28 -5.20
CA GLU A 39 3.59 0.98 -5.03
C GLU A 39 2.62 1.24 -6.18
N ASN A 40 1.41 1.69 -5.84
CA ASN A 40 0.43 2.21 -6.77
C ASN A 40 0.05 3.64 -6.39
N TYR A 41 -0.06 4.52 -7.38
CA TYR A 41 -0.38 5.93 -7.22
C TYR A 41 -1.64 6.32 -8.00
N CYS A 42 -2.39 7.27 -7.44
CA CYS A 42 -3.57 7.82 -8.08
C CYS A 42 -3.20 8.52 -9.38
N THR A 43 -3.99 8.29 -10.43
CA THR A 43 -3.78 8.89 -11.75
C THR A 43 -4.75 10.00 -12.10
N ASP A 44 -5.76 10.21 -11.25
CA ASP A 44 -6.76 11.25 -11.40
C ASP A 44 -6.14 12.62 -11.12
N LYS A 45 -6.02 13.43 -12.17
CA LYS A 45 -5.42 14.79 -12.10
C LYS A 45 -6.23 15.75 -11.23
N SER A 46 -7.49 15.45 -10.96
CA SER A 46 -8.35 16.26 -10.09
C SER A 46 -8.27 15.84 -8.62
N CYS A 47 -7.57 14.73 -8.32
CA CYS A 47 -7.50 14.15 -6.99
C CYS A 47 -6.15 14.46 -6.32
N ASP A 48 -6.19 15.21 -5.22
CA ASP A 48 -5.02 15.48 -4.38
C ASP A 48 -4.93 14.50 -3.19
N CYS A 49 -5.06 13.20 -3.45
CA CYS A 49 -5.17 12.20 -2.37
C CYS A 49 -3.89 12.07 -1.53
N ARG A 50 -2.74 12.51 -2.03
CA ARG A 50 -1.43 12.51 -1.36
C ARG A 50 -1.16 11.24 -0.54
N LYS A 51 -1.46 10.10 -1.14
CA LYS A 51 -1.29 8.77 -0.54
C LYS A 51 -0.77 7.79 -1.57
N VAL A 52 -0.14 6.72 -1.09
CA VAL A 52 0.28 5.56 -1.88
C VAL A 52 -0.48 4.33 -1.39
N MET A 53 -0.71 3.38 -2.29
CA MET A 53 -1.11 2.01 -1.93
C MET A 53 0.07 1.09 -2.20
N ILE A 54 0.51 0.36 -1.18
CA ILE A 54 1.65 -0.56 -1.24
C ILE A 54 1.09 -1.98 -1.20
N ASN A 55 1.18 -2.68 -2.32
CA ASN A 55 0.79 -4.08 -2.41
C ASN A 55 1.94 -4.96 -1.95
N VAL A 56 1.69 -5.77 -0.92
CA VAL A 56 2.61 -6.80 -0.44
C VAL A 56 2.38 -8.04 -1.28
N VAL A 57 3.32 -8.36 -2.17
CA VAL A 57 3.18 -9.46 -3.13
C VAL A 57 4.16 -10.58 -2.80
N GLU A 58 3.64 -11.80 -2.66
CA GLU A 58 4.48 -12.99 -2.57
C GLU A 58 5.11 -13.29 -3.95
N VAL A 59 6.45 -13.41 -3.99
CA VAL A 59 7.19 -13.60 -5.26
C VAL A 59 7.02 -15.01 -5.83
N ASN A 60 6.84 -16.00 -4.96
CA ASN A 60 6.67 -17.40 -5.34
C ASN A 60 5.35 -17.60 -6.13
N PRO A 61 5.36 -18.38 -7.22
CA PRO A 61 4.14 -18.72 -7.93
C PRO A 61 3.14 -19.53 -7.09
N PRO A 62 1.83 -19.24 -7.16
CA PRO A 62 1.22 -18.13 -7.91
C PRO A 62 1.44 -16.79 -7.19
N ARG A 63 1.92 -15.77 -7.94
CA ARG A 63 2.09 -14.42 -7.40
C ARG A 63 0.75 -13.87 -6.95
N ARG A 64 0.67 -13.46 -5.69
CA ARG A 64 -0.57 -12.98 -5.06
C ARG A 64 -0.30 -11.79 -4.16
N ILE A 65 -1.23 -10.85 -4.16
CA ILE A 65 -1.26 -9.76 -3.16
C ILE A 65 -1.77 -10.38 -1.86
N LEU A 66 -1.00 -10.26 -0.77
CA LEU A 66 -1.39 -10.73 0.56
C LEU A 66 -2.01 -9.63 1.41
N ALA A 67 -1.59 -8.39 1.19
CA ALA A 67 -2.09 -7.21 1.86
C ALA A 67 -1.89 -5.99 0.97
N THR A 68 -2.77 -5.00 1.09
CA THR A 68 -2.54 -3.66 0.56
C THR A 68 -2.46 -2.68 1.73
N ILE A 69 -1.33 -2.01 1.86
CA ILE A 69 -1.09 -1.01 2.88
C ILE A 69 -1.33 0.36 2.26
N GLY A 70 -2.19 1.17 2.85
CA GLY A 70 -2.28 2.59 2.54
C GLY A 70 -1.22 3.36 3.33
N TYR A 71 -0.61 4.37 2.70
CA TYR A 71 0.22 5.33 3.41
C TYR A 71 -0.13 6.76 2.99
N GLY A 72 -0.72 7.52 3.91
CA GLY A 72 -0.95 8.95 3.75
C GLY A 72 0.15 9.77 4.41
N TRP A 73 0.83 10.63 3.65
CA TRP A 73 1.98 11.40 4.15
C TRP A 73 1.65 12.83 4.59
N GLU A 74 0.39 13.24 4.47
CA GLU A 74 -0.05 14.55 4.95
C GLU A 74 -0.59 14.52 6.37
N SER A 75 -0.86 15.70 6.92
CA SER A 75 -1.40 15.84 8.26
C SER A 75 -2.85 15.40 8.37
N VAL A 76 -3.31 15.12 9.60
CA VAL A 76 -4.72 14.81 9.86
C VAL A 76 -5.60 15.96 9.41
N GLU A 77 -5.19 17.22 9.61
CA GLU A 77 -5.95 18.40 9.18
C GLU A 77 -6.14 18.45 7.66
N PHE A 78 -5.11 18.10 6.88
CA PHE A 78 -5.22 17.96 5.44
C PHE A 78 -6.27 16.92 5.07
N TYR A 79 -6.17 15.71 5.64
CA TYR A 79 -7.11 14.63 5.32
C TYR A 79 -8.52 14.90 5.82
N THR A 80 -8.71 15.61 6.93
CA THR A 80 -10.04 16.04 7.41
C THR A 80 -10.70 16.93 6.36
N LYS A 81 -9.97 17.90 5.79
CA LYS A 81 -10.49 18.74 4.71
C LYS A 81 -10.78 17.93 3.45
N TRP A 82 -9.88 17.02 3.07
CA TRP A 82 -10.03 16.17 1.89
C TRP A 82 -11.23 15.21 2.02
N MET A 83 -11.50 14.71 3.23
CA MET A 83 -12.65 13.86 3.58
C MET A 83 -13.89 14.66 3.99
N TYR A 84 -14.04 15.90 3.51
CA TYR A 84 -15.24 16.73 3.74
C TYR A 84 -15.60 16.95 5.22
N GLY A 85 -14.60 17.00 6.10
CA GLY A 85 -14.75 17.24 7.54
C GLY A 85 -14.73 15.99 8.41
N ASP A 86 -14.59 14.78 7.84
CA ASP A 86 -14.54 13.55 8.62
C ASP A 86 -13.14 13.31 9.22
N GLU A 87 -12.93 13.82 10.43
CA GLU A 87 -11.68 13.67 11.17
C GLU A 87 -11.39 12.21 11.56
N LYS A 88 -12.43 11.39 11.77
CA LYS A 88 -12.25 9.99 12.17
C LYS A 88 -11.63 9.21 11.01
N ILE A 89 -12.15 9.39 9.80
CA ILE A 89 -11.58 8.77 8.61
C ILE A 89 -10.19 9.36 8.33
N ALA A 90 -10.03 10.68 8.46
CA ALA A 90 -8.73 11.33 8.28
C ALA A 90 -7.63 10.70 9.13
N ARG A 91 -7.90 10.47 10.43
CA ARG A 91 -6.97 9.79 11.34
C ARG A 91 -6.67 8.35 10.89
N SER A 92 -7.66 7.63 10.36
CA SER A 92 -7.47 6.26 9.89
C SER A 92 -6.65 6.12 8.60
N ILE A 93 -6.49 7.21 7.82
CA ILE A 93 -5.73 7.20 6.56
C ILE A 93 -4.41 7.99 6.63
N THR A 94 -4.08 8.55 7.80
CA THR A 94 -2.82 9.24 8.05
C THR A 94 -1.76 8.24 8.51
N GLY A 95 -0.57 8.27 7.92
CA GLY A 95 0.46 7.27 8.17
C GLY A 95 0.12 5.91 7.53
N ALA A 96 0.67 4.83 8.07
CA ALA A 96 0.46 3.47 7.57
C ALA A 96 -0.84 2.86 8.11
N TYR A 97 -1.65 2.28 7.22
CA TYR A 97 -2.91 1.61 7.56
C TYR A 97 -3.22 0.48 6.58
N LEU A 98 -4.13 -0.42 6.92
CA LEU A 98 -4.65 -1.41 5.95
C LEU A 98 -5.65 -0.72 5.02
N GLU A 99 -5.36 -0.73 3.72
CA GLU A 99 -6.20 -0.07 2.72
C GLU A 99 -7.59 -0.72 2.68
N LEU A 100 -8.64 0.08 2.91
CA LEU A 100 -10.02 -0.38 3.06
C LEU A 100 -10.55 -1.04 1.78
N GLY A 101 -10.18 -0.51 0.62
CA GLY A 101 -10.53 -1.09 -0.69
C GLY A 101 -9.50 -2.10 -1.22
N GLY A 102 -8.47 -2.41 -0.43
CA GLY A 102 -7.36 -3.26 -0.83
C GLY A 102 -7.62 -4.75 -0.61
N ILE A 103 -6.74 -5.59 -1.18
CA ILE A 103 -6.78 -7.03 -0.92
C ILE A 103 -6.15 -7.29 0.45
N GLN A 104 -6.88 -7.98 1.33
CA GLN A 104 -6.39 -8.42 2.63
C GLN A 104 -6.59 -9.93 2.75
N SER A 105 -5.49 -10.68 2.88
CA SER A 105 -5.54 -12.12 3.15
C SER A 105 -5.72 -12.39 4.65
N GLN A 106 -5.85 -13.67 5.02
CA GLN A 106 -5.87 -14.10 6.42
C GLN A 106 -4.63 -13.68 7.22
N TYR A 107 -3.52 -13.36 6.54
CA TYR A 107 -2.27 -12.92 7.16
C TYR A 107 -2.26 -11.42 7.52
N ALA A 108 -3.28 -10.66 7.12
CA ALA A 108 -3.41 -9.23 7.33
C ALA A 108 -4.39 -8.88 8.48
N GLN A 109 -4.57 -9.78 9.45
CA GLN A 109 -5.50 -9.63 10.58
C GLN A 109 -4.75 -9.58 11.91
N HIS A 110 -4.01 -8.49 12.16
CA HIS A 110 -3.36 -8.24 13.45
C HIS A 110 -3.48 -6.78 13.86
#